data_AF-A0A7S0AI89-F1
#
_entry.id   AF-A0A7S0AI89-F1
#
_cell.length_a   1.000
_cell.length_b   1.000
_cell.length_c   1.000
_cell.angle_alpha   90.00
_cell.angle_beta   90.00
_cell.angle_gamma   90.00
#
_symmetry.space_group_name_H-M   'P 1'
#
loop_
_entity.id
_entity.type
_entity.pdbx_description
1 polymer ?
#
loop_
_entity_poly.entity_id
_entity_poly.type
_entity_poly.pdbx_seq_one_letter_code
_entity_poly.pdbx_strand_id
1 'polypeptide(L)'
;ASGPWPIPSPTTHIAAPACEPMVALRVRALDGTVVATAKVHTDAKVAELVAHARTALGRRCCRLVSPGGRIMPVAARIGDMGLSDGDAVVAVACDAGTRAFGQQWGAAFTAVKGDGSVVTWGGRAGDGGDSSSVRDQLSAGVLQVAG
;
A
#
# COMPACT_ATOMS: atom_id res chain seq x y z
N ALA A 1 18.30 31.97 68.35
CA ALA A 1 18.99 31.85 67.06
C ALA A 1 18.29 30.75 66.25
N SER A 2 17.33 31.15 65.43
CA SER A 2 16.54 30.26 64.56
C SER A 2 17.29 30.09 63.24
N GLY A 3 17.88 28.91 63.03
CA GLY A 3 18.51 28.56 61.76
C GLY A 3 17.47 28.33 60.66
N PRO A 4 17.79 28.63 59.38
CA PRO A 4 16.84 28.46 58.29
C PRO A 4 16.69 26.98 57.90
N TRP A 5 15.44 26.58 57.67
CA TRP A 5 15.05 25.27 57.16
C TRP A 5 15.63 25.00 55.76
N PRO A 6 16.00 23.76 55.43
CA PRO A 6 16.46 23.41 54.08
C PRO A 6 15.29 23.47 53.09
N ILE A 7 15.52 24.20 51.99
CA ILE A 7 14.64 24.29 50.82
C ILE A 7 14.75 22.98 50.03
N PRO A 8 13.65 22.27 49.71
CA PRO A 8 13.72 21.09 48.87
C PRO A 8 14.04 21.47 47.42
N SER A 9 14.99 20.76 46.81
CA SER A 9 15.37 20.91 45.40
C SER A 9 14.21 20.56 44.46
N PRO A 10 14.10 21.18 43.28
CA PRO A 10 13.04 20.86 42.34
C PRO A 10 13.22 19.45 41.79
N THR A 11 12.33 18.54 42.19
CA THR A 11 12.23 17.20 41.62
C THR A 11 11.99 17.34 40.13
N THR A 12 12.97 16.97 39.31
CA THR A 12 12.80 16.88 37.86
C THR A 12 11.82 15.74 37.59
N HIS A 13 10.54 16.06 37.42
CA HIS A 13 9.57 15.12 36.89
C HIS A 13 10.01 14.76 35.47
N ILE A 14 10.65 13.61 35.30
CA ILE A 14 10.77 12.95 34.00
C ILE A 14 9.32 12.69 33.59
N ALA A 15 8.80 13.52 32.69
CA ALA A 15 7.50 13.30 32.09
C ALA A 15 7.50 11.87 31.53
N ALA A 16 6.55 11.05 31.95
CA ALA A 16 6.27 9.78 31.28
C ALA A 16 6.18 10.07 29.77
N PRO A 17 6.75 9.22 28.89
CA PRO A 17 6.65 9.45 27.46
C PRO A 17 5.17 9.65 27.16
N ALA A 18 4.83 10.84 26.64
CA ALA A 18 3.46 11.16 26.27
C ALA A 18 2.97 9.99 25.42
N CYS A 19 1.80 9.43 25.76
CA CYS A 19 1.20 8.32 25.05
C CYS A 19 1.12 8.70 23.57
N GLU A 20 2.07 8.25 22.77
CA GLU A 20 2.21 8.74 21.41
C GLU A 20 0.95 8.33 20.65
N PRO A 21 0.29 9.25 19.93
CA PRO A 21 -0.95 8.93 19.24
C PRO A 21 -0.69 7.81 18.22
N MET A 22 -1.28 6.64 18.45
CA MET A 22 -1.21 5.48 17.59
C MET A 22 -2.56 5.24 16.93
N VAL A 23 -2.53 4.70 15.71
CA VAL A 23 -3.72 4.26 14.98
C VAL A 23 -3.57 2.79 14.59
N ALA A 24 -4.64 2.02 14.75
CA ALA A 24 -4.73 0.63 14.31
C ALA A 24 -5.37 0.56 12.92
N LEU A 25 -4.58 0.24 11.90
CA LEU A 25 -5.00 0.18 10.50
C LEU A 25 -5.07 -1.27 10.01
N ARG A 26 -6.07 -1.60 9.21
CA ARG A 26 -6.15 -2.87 8.48
C ARG A 26 -5.48 -2.73 7.12
N VAL A 27 -4.58 -3.65 6.79
CA VAL A 27 -3.99 -3.76 5.45
C VAL A 27 -4.79 -4.77 4.66
N ARG A 28 -5.30 -4.37 3.49
CA ARG A 28 -6.04 -5.24 2.56
C ARG A 28 -5.24 -5.49 1.29
N ALA A 29 -5.35 -6.70 0.76
CA ALA A 29 -4.92 -7.01 -0.60
C ALA A 29 -5.95 -6.49 -1.63
N LEU A 30 -5.56 -6.50 -2.91
CA LEU A 30 -6.42 -6.01 -4.01
C LEU A 30 -7.70 -6.85 -4.21
N ASP A 31 -7.70 -8.10 -3.77
CA ASP A 31 -8.87 -8.99 -3.74
C ASP A 31 -9.87 -8.63 -2.61
N GLY A 32 -9.53 -7.64 -1.78
CA GLY A 32 -10.33 -7.22 -0.63
C GLY A 32 -10.05 -8.01 0.64
N THR A 33 -9.16 -9.00 0.64
CA THR A 33 -8.83 -9.78 1.84
C THR A 33 -8.01 -8.93 2.81
N VAL A 34 -8.35 -8.95 4.10
CA VAL A 34 -7.52 -8.31 5.15
C VAL A 34 -6.35 -9.23 5.45
N VAL A 35 -5.14 -8.75 5.20
CA VAL A 35 -3.89 -9.52 5.31
C VAL A 35 -3.12 -9.22 6.59
N ALA A 36 -3.33 -8.06 7.21
CA ALA A 36 -2.74 -7.70 8.49
C ALA A 36 -3.48 -6.56 9.18
N THR A 37 -3.21 -6.39 10.47
CA THR A 37 -3.55 -5.20 11.25
C THR A 37 -2.26 -4.59 11.79
N ALA A 38 -1.96 -3.36 11.37
CA ALA A 38 -0.77 -2.63 11.75
C ALA A 38 -1.12 -1.56 12.80
N LYS A 39 -0.41 -1.55 13.93
CA LYS A 39 -0.45 -0.44 14.89
C LYS A 39 0.69 0.51 14.54
N VAL A 40 0.38 1.75 14.17
CA VAL A 40 1.39 2.70 13.70
C VAL A 40 1.18 4.06 14.37
N HIS A 41 2.27 4.73 14.72
CA HIS A 41 2.25 6.08 15.27
C HIS A 41 1.77 7.07 14.20
N THR A 42 0.99 8.09 14.57
CA THR A 42 0.50 9.08 13.61
C THR A 42 1.61 9.96 13.04
N ASP A 43 2.74 10.14 13.75
CA ASP A 43 3.91 10.84 13.25
C ASP A 43 4.79 9.98 12.31
N ALA A 44 4.56 8.66 12.27
CA ALA A 44 5.29 7.77 11.40
C ALA A 44 4.98 8.07 9.92
N LYS A 45 5.95 7.77 9.05
CA LYS A 45 5.79 7.95 7.61
C LYS A 45 5.02 6.79 7.00
N VAL A 46 4.29 7.07 5.92
CA VAL A 46 3.62 6.03 5.10
C VAL A 46 4.61 4.97 4.62
N ALA A 47 5.89 5.31 4.42
CA ALA A 47 6.95 4.34 4.08
C ALA A 47 7.09 3.20 5.10
N GLU A 48 6.88 3.46 6.38
CA GLU A 48 6.94 2.44 7.43
C GLU A 48 5.73 1.50 7.35
N LEU A 49 4.55 2.05 7.11
CA LEU A 49 3.34 1.26 6.86
C LEU A 49 3.46 0.44 5.57
N VAL A 50 4.11 0.97 4.53
CA VAL A 50 4.45 0.23 3.31
C VAL A 50 5.40 -0.93 3.62
N ALA A 51 6.41 -0.72 4.47
CA ALA A 51 7.31 -1.79 4.90
C ALA A 51 6.55 -2.88 5.67
N HIS A 52 5.64 -2.50 6.56
CA HIS A 52 4.79 -3.44 7.28
C HIS A 52 3.88 -4.24 6.34
N ALA A 53 3.24 -3.56 5.38
CA ALA A 53 2.40 -4.19 4.37
C ALA A 53 3.19 -5.18 3.48
N ARG A 54 4.45 -4.86 3.11
CA ARG A 54 5.34 -5.78 2.38
C ARG A 54 5.58 -7.07 3.15
N THR A 55 5.91 -6.95 4.43
CA THR A 55 6.16 -8.10 5.30
C THR A 55 4.90 -8.94 5.46
N ALA A 56 3.75 -8.30 5.67
CA ALA A 56 2.47 -8.99 5.83
C ALA A 56 2.02 -9.72 4.55
N LEU A 57 2.20 -9.10 3.37
CA LEU A 57 1.80 -9.68 2.10
C LEU A 57 2.74 -10.79 1.61
N GLY A 58 3.98 -10.87 2.13
CA GLY A 58 5.02 -11.72 1.57
C GLY A 58 5.37 -11.39 0.12
N ARG A 59 4.99 -10.21 -0.37
CA ARG A 59 5.15 -9.75 -1.76
C ARG A 59 5.64 -8.30 -1.77
N ARG A 60 6.22 -7.87 -2.89
CA ARG A 60 6.53 -6.45 -3.08
C ARG A 60 5.24 -5.64 -3.03
N CYS A 61 5.21 -4.61 -2.20
CA CYS A 61 4.15 -3.61 -2.14
C CYS A 61 4.76 -2.23 -2.42
N CYS A 62 4.36 -1.60 -3.51
CA CYS A 62 4.94 -0.33 -3.96
C CYS A 62 4.18 0.88 -3.42
N ARG A 63 2.90 0.71 -3.08
CA ARG A 63 2.00 1.81 -2.71
C ARG A 63 0.88 1.33 -1.80
N LEU A 64 0.37 2.28 -1.01
CA LEU A 64 -0.88 2.12 -0.27
C LEU A 64 -1.93 3.09 -0.84
N VAL A 65 -3.17 2.66 -0.77
CA VAL A 65 -4.34 3.45 -1.17
C VAL A 65 -5.23 3.62 0.04
N SER A 66 -5.64 4.86 0.30
CA SER A 66 -6.55 5.20 1.39
C SER A 66 -7.97 4.67 1.12
N PRO A 67 -8.85 4.61 2.14
CA PRO A 67 -10.25 4.21 1.95
C PRO A 67 -10.99 4.99 0.86
N GLY A 68 -10.63 6.26 0.64
CA GLY A 68 -11.19 7.13 -0.40
C GLY A 68 -10.57 6.94 -1.79
N GLY A 69 -9.79 5.89 -2.01
CA GLY A 69 -9.18 5.58 -3.31
C GLY A 69 -7.96 6.43 -3.67
N ARG A 70 -7.44 7.24 -2.73
CA ARG A 70 -6.28 8.09 -2.99
C ARG A 70 -4.98 7.33 -2.72
N ILE A 71 -4.05 7.43 -3.65
CA ILE A 71 -2.69 6.95 -3.46
C ILE A 71 -2.03 7.73 -2.32
N MET A 72 -1.49 7.01 -1.34
CA MET A 72 -0.80 7.60 -0.19
C MET A 72 0.67 7.89 -0.56
N PRO A 73 1.15 9.14 -0.43
CA PRO A 73 2.55 9.48 -0.67
C PRO A 73 3.45 8.85 0.40
N VAL A 74 4.50 8.14 0.00
CA VAL A 74 5.41 7.44 0.93
C VAL A 74 6.11 8.36 1.94
N ALA A 75 6.29 9.64 1.58
CA ALA A 75 6.94 10.64 2.42
C ALA A 75 6.00 11.33 3.42
N ALA A 76 4.68 11.18 3.24
CA ALA A 76 3.71 11.84 4.08
C ALA A 76 3.53 11.10 5.42
N ARG A 77 3.05 11.83 6.43
CA ARG A 77 2.76 11.28 7.76
C ARG A 77 1.40 10.61 7.78
N ILE A 78 1.24 9.61 8.65
CA ILE A 78 -0.04 8.89 8.78
C ILE A 78 -1.14 9.80 9.34
N GLY A 79 -0.82 10.69 10.29
CA GLY A 79 -1.78 11.63 10.88
C GLY A 79 -2.40 12.60 9.87
N ASP A 80 -1.64 12.99 8.83
CA ASP A 80 -2.11 13.91 7.78
C ASP A 80 -3.06 13.23 6.77
N MET A 81 -3.22 11.90 6.85
CA MET A 81 -4.04 11.11 5.94
C MET A 81 -5.51 11.05 6.36
N GLY A 82 -5.86 11.58 7.53
CA GLY A 82 -7.22 11.53 8.07
C GLY A 82 -7.69 10.10 8.35
N LEU A 83 -6.77 9.19 8.66
CA LEU A 83 -7.08 7.80 8.98
C LEU A 83 -7.44 7.65 10.46
N SER A 84 -8.46 6.84 10.73
CA SER A 84 -8.97 6.53 12.06
C SER A 84 -8.75 5.06 12.41
N ASP A 85 -8.92 4.72 13.69
CA ASP A 85 -8.83 3.34 14.15
C ASP A 85 -9.82 2.43 13.41
N GLY A 86 -9.31 1.33 12.89
CA GLY A 86 -10.05 0.37 12.09
C GLY A 86 -10.13 0.71 10.60
N ASP A 87 -9.59 1.84 10.14
CA ASP A 87 -9.57 2.12 8.71
C ASP A 87 -8.78 1.08 7.92
N ALA A 88 -9.24 0.81 6.70
CA ALA A 88 -8.64 -0.15 5.82
C ALA A 88 -7.87 0.55 4.69
N VAL A 89 -6.55 0.36 4.67
CA VAL A 89 -5.71 0.75 3.54
C VAL A 89 -5.53 -0.44 2.60
N VAL A 90 -5.56 -0.18 1.30
CA VAL A 90 -5.33 -1.21 0.28
C VAL A 90 -3.86 -1.17 -0.13
N ALA A 91 -3.18 -2.30 0.02
CA ALA A 91 -1.81 -2.46 -0.40
C ALA A 91 -1.73 -2.92 -1.85
N VAL A 92 -1.08 -2.09 -2.68
CA VAL A 92 -0.82 -2.39 -4.07
C VAL A 92 0.42 -3.28 -4.13
N ALA A 93 0.16 -4.59 -4.19
CA ALA A 93 1.18 -5.57 -4.47
C ALA A 93 1.64 -5.41 -5.93
N CYS A 94 2.94 -5.29 -6.14
CA CYS A 94 3.55 -5.37 -7.46
C CYS A 94 4.15 -6.77 -7.58
N ASP A 95 3.50 -7.62 -8.37
CA ASP A 95 4.11 -8.88 -8.77
C ASP A 95 5.28 -8.56 -9.69
N ALA A 96 6.48 -9.03 -9.32
CA ALA A 96 7.72 -8.74 -10.03
C ALA A 96 7.72 -9.20 -11.51
N GLY A 97 6.74 -10.02 -11.90
CA GLY A 97 6.59 -10.53 -13.26
C GLY A 97 5.50 -9.86 -14.10
N THR A 98 4.67 -8.97 -13.55
CA THR A 98 3.58 -8.38 -14.34
C THR A 98 4.04 -7.16 -15.13
N ARG A 99 4.01 -7.25 -16.46
CA ARG A 99 4.40 -6.20 -17.40
C ARG A 99 3.19 -5.78 -18.21
N ALA A 100 2.76 -4.52 -18.07
CA ALA A 100 1.65 -3.96 -18.82
C ALA A 100 2.13 -3.22 -20.08
N PHE A 101 1.39 -3.37 -21.17
CA PHE A 101 1.58 -2.73 -22.46
C PHE A 101 0.26 -2.05 -22.83
N GLY A 102 0.32 -0.88 -23.48
CA GLY A 102 -0.86 -0.14 -23.90
C GLY A 102 -0.65 0.48 -25.26
N GLN A 103 -1.66 0.42 -26.11
CA GLN A 103 -1.65 1.09 -27.41
C GLN A 103 -2.09 2.55 -27.26
N GLN A 104 -1.40 3.47 -27.93
CA GLN A 104 -1.59 4.91 -27.76
C GLN A 104 -2.99 5.40 -28.20
N TRP A 105 -3.60 4.73 -29.19
CA TRP A 105 -4.89 5.16 -29.76
C TRP A 105 -6.07 4.22 -29.49
N GLY A 106 -5.83 2.95 -29.14
CA GLY A 106 -6.87 1.91 -29.13
C GLY A 106 -7.58 1.67 -27.80
N ALA A 107 -7.25 2.44 -26.75
CA ALA A 107 -7.72 2.18 -25.37
C ALA A 107 -7.67 0.68 -24.99
N ALA A 108 -6.65 -0.01 -25.51
CA ALA A 108 -6.42 -1.43 -25.35
C ALA A 108 -5.11 -1.63 -24.59
N PHE A 109 -5.19 -2.51 -23.61
CA PHE A 109 -4.14 -2.79 -22.67
C PHE A 109 -3.97 -4.30 -22.57
N THR A 110 -2.74 -4.71 -22.31
CA THR A 110 -2.43 -6.09 -22.03
C THR A 110 -1.39 -6.17 -20.93
N ALA A 111 -1.46 -7.18 -20.09
CA ALA A 111 -0.40 -7.50 -19.16
C ALA A 111 0.02 -8.96 -19.26
N VAL A 112 1.32 -9.17 -19.36
CA VAL A 112 1.96 -10.48 -19.18
C VAL A 112 2.25 -10.63 -17.70
N LYS A 113 1.74 -11.68 -17.05
CA LYS A 113 2.05 -12.03 -15.66
C LYS A 113 3.35 -12.83 -15.55
N GLY A 114 3.86 -12.99 -14.33
CA GLY A 114 5.09 -13.75 -14.08
C GLY A 114 5.01 -15.24 -14.40
N ASP A 115 3.81 -15.81 -14.52
CA ASP A 115 3.55 -17.18 -14.97
C ASP A 115 3.49 -17.32 -16.50
N GLY A 116 3.65 -16.21 -17.24
CA GLY A 116 3.51 -16.16 -18.70
C GLY A 116 2.07 -16.16 -19.20
N SER A 117 1.07 -16.04 -18.30
CA SER A 117 -0.32 -15.79 -18.69
C SER A 117 -0.53 -14.33 -19.11
N VAL A 118 -1.45 -14.08 -20.03
CA VAL A 118 -1.79 -12.72 -20.50
C VAL A 118 -3.19 -12.34 -20.09
N VAL A 119 -3.37 -11.09 -19.65
CA VAL A 119 -4.69 -10.48 -19.42
C VAL A 119 -4.82 -9.29 -20.37
N THR A 120 -5.88 -9.25 -21.18
CA THR A 120 -6.21 -8.11 -22.03
C THR A 120 -7.43 -7.38 -21.47
N TRP A 121 -7.44 -6.04 -21.54
CA TRP A 121 -8.58 -5.22 -21.18
C TRP A 121 -8.61 -3.95 -22.03
N GLY A 122 -9.78 -3.36 -22.24
CA GLY A 122 -9.92 -2.20 -23.11
C GLY A 122 -11.34 -2.00 -23.63
N GLY A 123 -11.60 -0.82 -24.19
CA GLY A 123 -12.96 -0.34 -24.43
C GLY A 123 -13.65 -0.85 -25.69
N ARG A 124 -12.90 -1.20 -26.76
CA ARG A 124 -13.50 -1.54 -28.06
C ARG A 124 -12.99 -2.90 -28.55
N ALA A 125 -13.93 -3.78 -28.91
CA ALA A 125 -13.63 -5.11 -29.42
C ALA A 125 -12.73 -5.09 -30.67
N GLY A 126 -12.83 -4.04 -31.51
CA GLY A 126 -12.03 -3.88 -32.73
C GLY A 126 -10.60 -3.39 -32.52
N ASP A 127 -10.24 -2.90 -31.32
CA ASP A 127 -8.95 -2.24 -31.06
C ASP A 127 -7.99 -3.14 -30.26
N GLY A 128 -8.25 -4.46 -30.21
CA GLY A 128 -7.43 -5.46 -29.51
C GLY A 128 -7.90 -5.81 -28.09
N GLY A 129 -9.07 -5.32 -27.67
CA GLY A 129 -9.66 -5.62 -26.36
C GLY A 129 -10.32 -7.00 -26.23
N ASP A 130 -10.81 -7.57 -27.34
CA ASP A 130 -11.44 -8.90 -27.35
C ASP A 130 -10.44 -9.98 -27.81
N SER A 131 -9.91 -10.74 -26.85
CA SER A 131 -9.01 -11.89 -27.09
C SER A 131 -9.67 -13.24 -26.79
N SER A 132 -11.01 -13.31 -26.84
CA SER A 132 -11.75 -14.53 -26.52
C SER A 132 -11.39 -15.72 -27.43
N SER A 133 -11.13 -15.47 -28.72
CA SER A 133 -10.79 -16.52 -29.71
C SER A 133 -9.42 -17.16 -29.53
N VAL A 134 -8.49 -16.48 -28.85
CA VAL A 134 -7.09 -16.93 -28.64
C VAL A 134 -6.76 -17.16 -27.17
N ARG A 135 -7.77 -17.14 -26.28
CA ARG A 135 -7.62 -17.24 -24.82
C ARG A 135 -6.71 -18.39 -24.39
N ASP A 136 -6.91 -19.58 -24.96
CA ASP A 136 -6.17 -20.78 -24.56
C ASP A 136 -4.68 -20.70 -24.94
N GLN A 137 -4.37 -20.01 -26.05
CA GLN A 137 -2.98 -19.76 -26.49
C GLN A 137 -2.25 -18.75 -25.61
N LEU A 138 -3.00 -17.92 -24.87
CA LEU A 138 -2.49 -16.87 -23.99
C LEU A 138 -2.51 -17.27 -22.50
N SER A 139 -2.83 -18.54 -22.21
CA SER A 139 -2.98 -19.04 -20.85
C SER A 139 -1.65 -19.20 -20.10
N ALA A 140 -0.53 -19.46 -20.81
CA ALA A 140 0.80 -19.58 -20.24
C ALA A 140 1.90 -19.42 -21.31
N GLY A 141 3.15 -19.21 -20.86
CA GLY A 141 4.34 -19.26 -21.74
C GLY A 141 4.60 -18.03 -22.60
N VAL A 142 3.83 -16.95 -22.44
CA VAL A 142 4.08 -15.68 -23.13
C VAL A 142 5.23 -14.93 -22.44
N LEU A 143 6.31 -14.66 -23.18
CA LEU A 143 7.50 -14.00 -22.65
C LEU A 143 7.61 -12.53 -23.09
N GLN A 144 7.01 -12.18 -24.23
CA GLN A 144 7.11 -10.86 -24.84
C GLN A 144 5.82 -10.49 -25.56
N VAL A 145 5.50 -9.19 -25.55
CA VAL A 145 4.44 -8.58 -26.35
C VAL A 145 5.10 -7.60 -27.30
N ALA A 146 4.88 -7.78 -28.60
CA ALA A 146 5.28 -6.81 -29.61
C ALA A 146 4.11 -5.87 -29.88
N GLY A 147 4.39 -4.57 -29.96
CA GLY A 147 3.43 -3.50 -30.21
C GLY A 147 4.03 -2.40 -31.05
#